data_AF-A0A382CSW1-F1
#
_entry.id   AF-A0A382CSW1-F1
#
_cell.length_a   1.000
_cell.length_b   1.000
_cell.length_c   1.000
_cell.angle_alpha   90.00
_cell.angle_beta   90.00
_cell.angle_gamma   90.00
#
_symmetry.space_group_name_H-M   'P 1'
#
loop_
_entity.id
_entity.type
_entity.pdbx_description
1 polymer ?
#
loop_
_entity_poly.entity_id
_entity_poly.type
_entity_poly.pdbx_seq_one_letter_code
_entity_poly.pdbx_strand_id
1 'polypeptide(L)'
;MSDERATVEPKHESRLNQLQELRAQGALGGGAQRIQQQHAKGKLTARERLELLVDVGSFQELDSFATHRSTDFGLADQKILGDAVVTGFGQVNGKQTFVFAQDFTVMGGSLSEVVAEKICKVMDLAMKVGSPVIGIEDSGGARIQEGISSLKGYGDIFLRNTLASGVVPQLSVVMGPCAGGAVYSPAITDFIFMTEGVGQMYITGPDVIKAVTGEEVTHEQLGGAEAHTAISGVAHFAFADEQECIAQVRRLLDFLPSSNVEDPPQVEPTDDRNRLCLSLRHIIPEESNQSYDMKKVIVEVVDNGDFMEVQPRNAQNIIIGLGRLDGHTVGVVAQQPANLAGALDVNASLKAARFVRFCDAFNIPLLTFVDVPGFLPGIEQEHGGIIKHGAKLIYAYAEATVPKV
;
A
#
# COMPACT_ATOMS: atom_id res chain seq x y z
N MET A 1 59.95 -4.38 -37.71
CA MET A 1 58.62 -4.76 -38.20
C MET A 1 58.15 -5.92 -37.35
N SER A 2 57.48 -5.62 -36.23
CA SER A 2 56.80 -6.60 -35.40
C SER A 2 55.34 -6.20 -35.34
N ASP A 3 54.52 -7.16 -35.73
CA ASP A 3 53.11 -7.13 -36.11
C ASP A 3 52.22 -6.66 -34.94
N GLU A 4 51.81 -5.37 -34.92
CA GLU A 4 50.69 -4.89 -34.10
C GLU A 4 49.40 -5.39 -34.74
N ARG A 5 49.07 -6.67 -34.50
CA ARG A 5 47.70 -7.15 -34.70
C ARG A 5 46.85 -6.56 -33.59
N ALA A 6 46.29 -5.39 -33.85
CA ALA A 6 45.15 -4.89 -33.10
C ALA A 6 44.07 -5.99 -33.14
N THR A 7 43.89 -6.67 -32.02
CA THR A 7 42.79 -7.60 -31.80
C THR A 7 41.51 -6.78 -31.86
N VAL A 8 40.86 -6.80 -33.03
CA VAL A 8 39.54 -6.22 -33.21
C VAL A 8 38.60 -7.00 -32.30
N GLU A 9 38.14 -6.37 -31.21
CA GLU A 9 37.10 -6.95 -30.35
C GLU A 9 35.92 -7.34 -31.26
N PRO A 10 35.45 -8.60 -31.18
CA PRO A 10 34.28 -9.03 -31.91
C PRO A 10 33.12 -8.06 -31.66
N LYS A 11 32.44 -7.63 -32.72
CA LYS A 11 31.29 -6.68 -32.66
C LYS A 11 30.20 -7.06 -31.65
N HIS A 12 30.12 -8.35 -31.30
CA HIS A 12 29.21 -8.87 -30.28
C HIS A 12 29.68 -8.57 -28.85
N GLU A 13 30.96 -8.68 -28.54
CA GLU A 13 31.54 -8.37 -27.22
C GLU A 13 31.42 -6.88 -26.93
N SER A 14 31.73 -6.02 -27.91
CA SER A 14 31.53 -4.56 -27.80
C SER A 14 30.07 -4.17 -27.49
N ARG A 15 29.08 -4.84 -28.09
CA ARG A 15 27.65 -4.58 -27.81
C ARG A 15 27.22 -5.07 -26.43
N LEU A 16 27.79 -6.18 -25.94
CA LEU A 16 27.53 -6.68 -24.60
C LEU A 16 28.11 -5.74 -23.53
N ASN A 17 29.32 -5.24 -23.73
CA ASN A 17 29.94 -4.23 -22.87
C ASN A 17 29.08 -2.96 -22.83
N GLN A 18 28.64 -2.46 -23.98
CA GLN A 18 27.72 -1.31 -24.04
C GLN A 18 26.41 -1.55 -23.28
N LEU A 19 25.83 -2.75 -23.37
CA LEU A 19 24.62 -3.10 -22.62
C LEU A 19 24.89 -3.10 -21.10
N GLN A 20 26.04 -3.62 -20.66
CA GLN A 20 26.43 -3.62 -19.25
C GLN A 20 26.65 -2.20 -18.73
N GLU A 21 27.27 -1.32 -19.52
CA GLU A 21 27.42 0.09 -19.20
C GLU A 21 26.08 0.81 -19.04
N LEU A 22 25.13 0.59 -19.96
CA LEU A 22 23.78 1.16 -19.86
C LEU A 22 23.03 0.67 -18.62
N ARG A 23 23.19 -0.61 -18.25
CA ARG A 23 22.62 -1.16 -17.01
C ARG A 23 23.24 -0.50 -15.78
N ALA A 24 24.56 -0.39 -15.73
CA ALA A 24 25.25 0.28 -14.63
C ALA A 24 24.84 1.75 -14.52
N GLN A 25 24.68 2.45 -15.65
CA GLN A 25 24.21 3.83 -15.69
C GLN A 25 22.77 3.96 -15.17
N GLY A 26 21.84 3.11 -15.64
CA GLY A 26 20.45 3.13 -15.19
C GLY A 26 20.28 2.74 -13.71
N ALA A 27 21.19 1.92 -13.18
CA ALA A 27 21.19 1.57 -11.75
C ALA A 27 21.52 2.76 -10.84
N LEU A 28 22.21 3.78 -11.35
CA LEU A 28 22.58 4.97 -10.57
C LEU A 28 21.45 6.01 -10.46
N GLY A 29 20.34 5.86 -11.20
CA GLY A 29 19.22 6.80 -11.17
C GLY A 29 19.65 8.25 -11.34
N GLY A 30 19.35 9.10 -10.35
CA GLY A 30 19.75 10.50 -10.29
C GLY A 30 21.24 10.77 -9.98
N GLY A 31 22.06 9.72 -9.88
CA GLY A 31 23.50 9.77 -9.61
C GLY A 31 23.87 9.58 -8.14
N ALA A 32 25.12 9.21 -7.90
CA ALA A 32 25.63 8.84 -6.57
C ALA A 32 25.40 9.91 -5.49
N GLN A 33 25.51 11.20 -5.85
CA GLN A 33 25.27 12.29 -4.90
C GLN A 33 23.82 12.34 -4.41
N ARG A 34 22.85 12.09 -5.29
CA ARG A 34 21.42 12.08 -4.92
C ARG A 34 21.06 10.84 -4.12
N ILE A 35 21.68 9.70 -4.42
CA ILE A 35 21.56 8.48 -3.60
C ILE A 35 22.06 8.75 -2.17
N GLN A 36 23.23 9.35 -2.01
CA GLN A 36 23.74 9.74 -0.68
C GLN A 36 22.81 10.71 0.06
N GLN A 37 22.19 11.66 -0.66
CA GLN A 37 21.20 12.57 -0.07
C GLN A 37 19.92 11.85 0.37
N GLN A 38 19.48 10.84 -0.38
CA GLN A 38 18.34 9.99 -0.01
C GLN A 38 18.66 9.21 1.27
N HIS A 39 19.81 8.53 1.31
CA HIS A 39 20.27 7.79 2.49
C HIS A 39 20.48 8.68 3.72
N ALA A 40 21.00 9.90 3.54
CA ALA A 40 21.16 10.87 4.63
C ALA A 40 19.83 11.31 5.27
N LYS A 41 18.70 11.10 4.59
CA LYS A 41 17.34 11.31 5.12
C LYS A 41 16.76 10.05 5.77
N GLY A 42 17.54 8.98 5.91
CA GLY A 42 17.08 7.69 6.44
C GLY A 42 16.21 6.90 5.47
N LYS A 43 16.18 7.25 4.19
CA LYS A 43 15.35 6.61 3.17
C LYS A 43 16.18 5.70 2.28
N LEU A 44 15.63 4.58 1.84
CA LEU A 44 16.25 3.74 0.82
C LEU A 44 15.95 4.29 -0.60
N THR A 45 16.70 3.80 -1.58
CA THR A 45 16.43 4.01 -3.00
C THR A 45 15.30 3.10 -3.50
N ALA A 46 14.72 3.41 -4.65
CA ALA A 46 13.68 2.58 -5.28
C ALA A 46 14.13 1.11 -5.46
N ARG A 47 15.38 0.90 -5.88
CA ARG A 47 15.93 -0.45 -6.14
C ARG A 47 16.20 -1.22 -4.85
N GLU A 48 16.73 -0.57 -3.82
CA GLU A 48 16.93 -1.18 -2.49
C GLU A 48 15.59 -1.61 -1.87
N ARG A 49 14.54 -0.79 -2.00
CA ARG A 49 13.18 -1.16 -1.53
C ARG A 49 12.64 -2.38 -2.27
N LEU A 50 12.83 -2.45 -3.59
CA LEU A 50 12.42 -3.62 -4.37
C LEU A 50 13.20 -4.88 -4.00
N GLU A 51 14.50 -4.76 -3.73
CA GLU A 51 15.34 -5.88 -3.29
C GLU A 51 14.91 -6.44 -1.93
N LEU A 52 14.42 -5.59 -1.02
CA LEU A 52 13.83 -6.03 0.25
C LEU A 52 12.44 -6.64 0.07
N LEU A 53 11.66 -6.13 -0.88
CA LEU A 53 10.27 -6.54 -1.10
C LEU A 53 10.19 -7.90 -1.76
N VAL A 54 10.95 -8.15 -2.81
CA VAL A 54 10.87 -9.38 -3.61
C VAL A 54 11.88 -10.42 -3.13
N ASP A 55 11.60 -11.68 -3.42
CA ASP A 55 12.46 -12.80 -3.08
C ASP A 55 13.79 -12.68 -3.84
N VAL A 56 14.88 -13.06 -3.17
CA VAL A 56 16.25 -12.89 -3.67
C VAL A 56 16.40 -13.48 -5.07
N GLY A 57 16.85 -12.66 -6.02
CA GLY A 57 17.10 -13.08 -7.41
C GLY A 57 15.85 -13.25 -8.27
N SER A 58 14.64 -12.92 -7.76
CA SER A 58 13.39 -13.09 -8.51
C SER A 58 12.99 -11.88 -9.37
N PHE A 59 13.54 -10.69 -9.11
CA PHE A 59 13.14 -9.46 -9.78
C PHE A 59 13.53 -9.44 -11.26
N GLN A 60 12.56 -9.16 -12.12
CA GLN A 60 12.71 -8.94 -13.56
C GLN A 60 12.24 -7.54 -13.90
N GLU A 61 13.19 -6.65 -14.19
CA GLU A 61 12.91 -5.26 -14.54
C GLU A 61 12.40 -5.13 -15.98
N LEU A 62 11.42 -4.24 -16.15
CA LEU A 62 10.85 -3.86 -17.44
C LEU A 62 11.22 -2.40 -17.76
N ASP A 63 11.40 -2.11 -19.05
CA ASP A 63 11.62 -0.76 -19.56
C ASP A 63 12.76 0.02 -18.85
N SER A 64 13.83 -0.69 -18.47
CA SER A 64 14.98 -0.15 -17.71
C SER A 64 15.72 0.98 -18.43
N PHE A 65 15.56 1.09 -19.75
CA PHE A 65 16.22 2.10 -20.60
C PHE A 65 15.24 3.13 -21.19
N ALA A 66 13.96 3.08 -20.80
CA ALA A 66 13.01 4.08 -21.26
C ALA A 66 13.41 5.48 -20.74
N THR A 67 13.16 6.51 -21.54
CA THR A 67 13.42 7.91 -21.19
C THR A 67 12.23 8.76 -21.59
N HIS A 68 11.93 9.82 -20.86
CA HIS A 68 10.92 10.79 -21.29
C HIS A 68 11.21 11.32 -22.70
N ARG A 69 10.15 11.76 -23.38
CA ARG A 69 10.20 12.24 -24.77
C ARG A 69 10.01 13.75 -24.90
N SER A 70 9.76 14.45 -23.79
CA SER A 70 9.60 15.90 -23.79
C SER A 70 10.88 16.64 -24.16
N THR A 71 10.71 17.72 -24.92
CA THR A 71 11.76 18.68 -25.29
C THR A 71 11.60 20.02 -24.57
N ASP A 72 10.52 20.18 -23.80
CA ASP A 72 10.16 21.46 -23.18
C ASP A 72 11.04 21.73 -21.95
N PHE A 73 11.21 23.02 -21.62
CA PHE A 73 11.89 23.48 -20.40
C PHE A 73 13.29 22.88 -20.17
N GLY A 74 14.03 22.56 -21.25
CA GLY A 74 15.39 22.01 -21.18
C GLY A 74 15.44 20.50 -20.91
N LEU A 75 14.31 19.80 -20.93
CA LEU A 75 14.26 18.36 -20.72
C LEU A 75 15.00 17.56 -21.79
N ALA A 76 15.10 18.09 -23.02
CA ALA A 76 15.81 17.41 -24.11
C ALA A 76 17.24 16.98 -23.73
N ASP A 77 17.90 17.75 -22.88
CA ASP A 77 19.29 17.56 -22.45
C ASP A 77 19.42 16.71 -21.16
N GLN A 78 18.31 16.31 -20.52
CA GLN A 78 18.29 15.64 -19.22
C GLN A 78 17.59 14.27 -19.28
N LYS A 79 18.11 13.35 -20.10
CA LYS A 79 17.56 12.00 -20.23
C LYS A 79 18.22 11.02 -19.29
N ILE A 80 17.46 10.57 -18.29
CA ILE A 80 17.89 9.54 -17.34
C ILE A 80 17.20 8.22 -17.69
N LEU A 81 17.99 7.14 -17.78
CA LEU A 81 17.50 5.80 -18.11
C LEU A 81 16.53 5.28 -17.04
N GLY A 82 15.44 4.69 -17.48
CA GLY A 82 14.34 4.23 -16.64
C GLY A 82 13.29 5.30 -16.36
N ASP A 83 13.64 6.59 -16.55
CA ASP A 83 12.90 7.73 -16.00
C ASP A 83 12.70 7.58 -14.47
N ALA A 84 11.76 8.30 -13.86
CA ALA A 84 11.61 8.36 -12.41
C ALA A 84 10.90 7.15 -11.76
N VAL A 85 10.91 5.97 -12.38
CA VAL A 85 10.29 4.75 -11.84
C VAL A 85 11.00 3.48 -12.28
N VAL A 86 11.19 2.55 -11.34
CA VAL A 86 11.60 1.18 -11.60
C VAL A 86 10.35 0.31 -11.63
N THR A 87 10.14 -0.47 -12.68
CA THR A 87 8.95 -1.31 -12.85
C THR A 87 9.34 -2.74 -13.21
N GLY A 88 8.53 -3.72 -12.81
CA GLY A 88 8.79 -5.11 -13.14
C GLY A 88 7.87 -6.07 -12.42
N PHE A 89 8.35 -7.30 -12.28
CA PHE A 89 7.70 -8.34 -11.49
C PHE A 89 8.76 -9.18 -10.78
N GLY A 90 8.36 -9.85 -9.72
CA GLY A 90 9.18 -10.80 -8.98
C GLY A 90 8.30 -11.78 -8.22
N GLN A 91 8.88 -12.47 -7.24
CA GLN A 91 8.13 -13.29 -6.30
C GLN A 91 8.14 -12.61 -4.93
N VAL A 92 7.04 -12.69 -4.20
CA VAL A 92 6.97 -12.34 -2.78
C VAL A 92 6.44 -13.56 -2.05
N ASN A 93 7.27 -14.18 -1.21
CA ASN A 93 6.95 -15.46 -0.57
C ASN A 93 6.55 -16.54 -1.59
N GLY A 94 7.25 -16.59 -2.73
CA GLY A 94 6.98 -17.51 -3.83
C GLY A 94 5.81 -17.13 -4.74
N LYS A 95 5.04 -16.08 -4.40
CA LYS A 95 3.89 -15.62 -5.20
C LYS A 95 4.31 -14.56 -6.21
N GLN A 96 3.99 -14.76 -7.49
CA GLN A 96 4.26 -13.76 -8.52
C GLN A 96 3.55 -12.45 -8.19
N THR A 97 4.30 -11.35 -8.18
CA THR A 97 3.81 -10.02 -7.81
C THR A 97 4.41 -8.98 -8.73
N PHE A 98 3.57 -8.08 -9.26
CA PHE A 98 3.98 -6.95 -10.07
C PHE A 98 4.27 -5.75 -9.19
N VAL A 99 5.30 -4.99 -9.55
CA VAL A 99 5.80 -3.93 -8.70
C VAL A 99 6.19 -2.70 -9.52
N PHE A 100 5.98 -1.53 -8.92
CA PHE A 100 6.64 -0.30 -9.33
C PHE A 100 7.15 0.45 -8.11
N ALA A 101 8.33 1.06 -8.23
CA ALA A 101 8.93 1.89 -7.19
C ALA A 101 9.43 3.19 -7.79
N GLN A 102 8.89 4.31 -7.33
CA GLN A 102 9.29 5.63 -7.80
C GLN A 102 10.67 6.00 -7.26
N ASP A 103 11.52 6.54 -8.13
CA ASP A 103 12.87 6.96 -7.78
C ASP A 103 12.92 8.47 -7.57
N PHE A 104 12.88 8.87 -6.29
CA PHE A 104 12.95 10.28 -5.90
C PHE A 104 14.24 10.98 -6.34
N THR A 105 15.32 10.23 -6.55
CA THR A 105 16.59 10.79 -7.03
C THR A 105 16.46 11.31 -8.46
N VAL A 106 15.52 10.78 -9.25
CA VAL A 106 15.27 11.21 -10.64
C VAL A 106 14.14 12.23 -10.65
N MET A 107 14.50 13.50 -10.83
CA MET A 107 13.53 14.61 -10.94
C MET A 107 12.46 14.62 -9.83
N GLY A 108 12.83 14.27 -8.60
CA GLY A 108 11.92 14.23 -7.45
C GLY A 108 10.84 13.17 -7.55
N GLY A 109 11.07 12.08 -8.29
CA GLY A 109 10.07 11.03 -8.50
C GLY A 109 8.88 11.48 -9.36
N SER A 110 8.99 12.63 -10.03
CA SER A 110 7.84 13.26 -10.70
C SER A 110 7.30 12.41 -11.86
N LEU A 111 5.98 12.31 -11.93
CA LEU A 111 5.27 11.51 -12.93
C LEU A 111 5.33 12.17 -14.32
N SER A 112 6.10 11.59 -15.24
CA SER A 112 6.05 11.90 -16.68
C SER A 112 5.03 11.04 -17.41
N GLU A 113 4.84 11.32 -18.70
CA GLU A 113 4.14 10.42 -19.62
C GLU A 113 4.75 9.01 -19.61
N VAL A 114 6.09 8.90 -19.66
CA VAL A 114 6.79 7.61 -19.71
C VAL A 114 6.73 6.86 -18.38
N VAL A 115 6.85 7.56 -17.25
CA VAL A 115 6.64 6.96 -15.93
C VAL A 115 5.23 6.36 -15.85
N ALA A 116 4.21 7.11 -16.31
CA ALA A 116 2.84 6.60 -16.33
C ALA A 116 2.68 5.39 -17.25
N GLU A 117 3.25 5.40 -18.46
CA GLU A 117 3.24 4.26 -19.38
C GLU A 117 3.86 3.00 -18.75
N LYS A 118 4.98 3.15 -18.04
CA LYS A 118 5.65 2.05 -17.34
C LYS A 118 4.79 1.45 -16.22
N ILE A 119 4.18 2.31 -15.40
CA ILE A 119 3.27 1.88 -14.33
C ILE A 119 2.04 1.19 -14.93
N CYS A 120 1.43 1.79 -15.94
CA CYS A 120 0.29 1.23 -16.66
C CYS A 120 0.60 -0.17 -17.22
N LYS A 121 1.79 -0.36 -17.79
CA LYS A 121 2.22 -1.66 -18.33
C LYS A 121 2.25 -2.74 -17.25
N VAL A 122 2.81 -2.48 -16.06
CA VAL A 122 2.85 -3.50 -15.00
C VAL A 122 1.46 -3.80 -14.45
N MET A 123 0.59 -2.79 -14.33
CA MET A 123 -0.81 -3.00 -13.93
C MET A 123 -1.58 -3.84 -14.96
N ASP A 124 -1.40 -3.56 -16.25
CA ASP A 124 -2.02 -4.32 -17.34
C ASP A 124 -1.55 -5.78 -17.35
N LEU A 125 -0.25 -6.01 -17.12
CA LEU A 125 0.31 -7.36 -17.02
C LEU A 125 -0.21 -8.11 -15.79
N ALA A 126 -0.28 -7.44 -14.63
CA ALA A 126 -0.81 -8.03 -13.40
C ALA A 126 -2.27 -8.46 -13.53
N MET A 127 -3.10 -7.60 -14.10
CA MET A 127 -4.49 -7.91 -14.42
C MET A 127 -4.61 -9.07 -15.42
N LYS A 128 -3.71 -9.12 -16.42
CA LYS A 128 -3.72 -10.18 -17.43
C LYS A 128 -3.43 -11.57 -16.87
N VAL A 129 -2.62 -11.67 -15.81
CA VAL A 129 -2.22 -12.95 -15.21
C VAL A 129 -2.88 -13.22 -13.85
N GLY A 130 -3.68 -12.30 -13.33
CA GLY A 130 -4.32 -12.44 -12.02
C GLY A 130 -3.33 -12.42 -10.86
N SER A 131 -2.42 -11.44 -10.83
CA SER A 131 -1.42 -11.30 -9.76
C SER A 131 -1.49 -9.95 -9.06
N PRO A 132 -1.08 -9.86 -7.77
CA PRO A 132 -1.07 -8.60 -7.04
C PRO A 132 -0.18 -7.52 -7.67
N VAL A 133 -0.51 -6.26 -7.38
CA VAL A 133 0.31 -5.08 -7.73
C VAL A 133 0.70 -4.33 -6.47
N ILE A 134 1.99 -4.04 -6.30
CA ILE A 134 2.51 -3.19 -5.23
C ILE A 134 3.14 -1.93 -5.82
N GLY A 135 2.63 -0.77 -5.40
CA GLY A 135 3.20 0.54 -5.70
C GLY A 135 3.97 1.11 -4.53
N ILE A 136 5.26 1.38 -4.70
CA ILE A 136 6.09 2.10 -3.72
C ILE A 136 6.19 3.56 -4.13
N GLU A 137 5.57 4.42 -3.33
CA GLU A 137 5.37 5.84 -3.61
C GLU A 137 6.45 6.69 -2.95
N ASP A 138 7.11 7.51 -3.76
CA ASP A 138 8.12 8.51 -3.38
C ASP A 138 8.24 9.54 -4.51
N SER A 139 7.18 10.35 -4.67
CA SER A 139 6.98 11.31 -5.75
C SER A 139 6.52 12.68 -5.28
N GLY A 140 7.21 13.71 -5.77
CA GLY A 140 6.78 15.10 -5.65
C GLY A 140 5.52 15.47 -6.45
N GLY A 141 4.91 14.52 -7.18
CA GLY A 141 3.68 14.73 -7.93
C GLY A 141 3.90 14.81 -9.45
N ALA A 142 3.08 15.61 -10.13
CA ALA A 142 3.13 15.76 -11.59
C ALA A 142 4.46 16.37 -12.05
N ARG A 143 5.01 15.87 -13.17
CA ARG A 143 6.12 16.55 -13.85
C ARG A 143 5.59 17.78 -14.57
N ILE A 144 5.67 18.93 -13.92
CA ILE A 144 5.12 20.22 -14.39
C ILE A 144 5.62 20.55 -15.80
N GLN A 145 6.88 20.23 -16.11
CA GLN A 145 7.52 20.48 -17.41
C GLN A 145 6.85 19.72 -18.57
N GLU A 146 6.13 18.63 -18.30
CA GLU A 146 5.38 17.88 -19.32
C GLU A 146 3.89 18.28 -19.37
N GLY A 147 3.45 19.17 -18.49
CA GLY A 147 2.10 19.73 -18.49
C GLY A 147 0.99 18.68 -18.51
N ILE A 148 0.11 18.77 -19.52
CA ILE A 148 -1.09 17.95 -19.60
C ILE A 148 -0.80 16.46 -19.79
N SER A 149 0.36 16.10 -20.36
CA SER A 149 0.74 14.69 -20.54
C SER A 149 0.95 13.98 -19.21
N SER A 150 1.47 14.68 -18.20
CA SER A 150 1.57 14.17 -16.82
C SER A 150 0.18 13.92 -16.21
N LEU A 151 -0.76 14.85 -16.42
CA LEU A 151 -2.14 14.71 -15.91
C LEU A 151 -2.91 13.58 -16.61
N LYS A 152 -2.74 13.43 -17.92
CA LYS A 152 -3.25 12.26 -18.66
C LYS A 152 -2.68 10.97 -18.08
N GLY A 153 -1.37 10.95 -17.81
CA GLY A 153 -0.69 9.81 -17.18
C GLY A 153 -1.33 9.39 -15.85
N TYR A 154 -1.68 10.36 -14.99
CA TYR A 154 -2.46 10.07 -13.78
C TYR A 154 -3.82 9.45 -14.09
N GLY A 155 -4.57 10.02 -15.05
CA GLY A 155 -5.86 9.47 -15.47
C GLY A 155 -5.76 8.02 -15.96
N ASP A 156 -4.71 7.70 -16.72
CA ASP A 156 -4.46 6.35 -17.23
C ASP A 156 -4.15 5.34 -16.10
N ILE A 157 -3.47 5.77 -15.03
CA ILE A 157 -3.22 4.97 -13.82
C ILE A 157 -4.51 4.78 -13.01
N PHE A 158 -5.25 5.86 -12.76
CA PHE A 158 -6.49 5.79 -11.96
C PHE A 158 -7.55 4.89 -12.59
N LEU A 159 -7.64 4.92 -13.92
CA LEU A 159 -8.51 4.00 -14.66
C LEU A 159 -8.12 2.55 -14.37
N ARG A 160 -6.83 2.22 -14.41
CA ARG A 160 -6.34 0.86 -14.13
C ARG A 160 -6.55 0.46 -12.68
N ASN A 161 -6.36 1.36 -11.73
CA ASN A 161 -6.66 1.04 -10.33
C ASN A 161 -8.13 0.67 -10.16
N THR A 162 -9.01 1.44 -10.81
CA THR A 162 -10.46 1.22 -10.77
C THR A 162 -10.84 -0.10 -11.43
N LEU A 163 -10.25 -0.43 -12.58
CA LEU A 163 -10.48 -1.69 -13.28
C LEU A 163 -9.93 -2.90 -12.51
N ALA A 164 -8.89 -2.72 -11.72
CA ALA A 164 -8.27 -3.76 -10.91
C ALA A 164 -8.91 -3.93 -9.52
N SER A 165 -9.75 -3.00 -9.08
CA SER A 165 -10.36 -3.01 -7.75
C SER A 165 -11.27 -4.23 -7.58
N GLY A 166 -10.98 -5.05 -6.55
CA GLY A 166 -11.68 -6.31 -6.32
C GLY A 166 -11.38 -7.40 -7.36
N VAL A 167 -10.33 -7.24 -8.18
CA VAL A 167 -9.88 -8.25 -9.16
C VAL A 167 -8.52 -8.81 -8.79
N VAL A 168 -7.54 -7.94 -8.57
CA VAL A 168 -6.22 -8.31 -8.03
C VAL A 168 -5.92 -7.43 -6.82
N PRO A 169 -5.25 -7.93 -5.78
CA PRO A 169 -4.88 -7.09 -4.65
C PRO A 169 -3.95 -5.95 -5.07
N GLN A 170 -4.28 -4.74 -4.66
CA GLN A 170 -3.50 -3.53 -4.92
C GLN A 170 -3.02 -2.94 -3.60
N LEU A 171 -1.70 -2.89 -3.41
CA LEU A 171 -1.08 -2.35 -2.19
C LEU A 171 -0.26 -1.11 -2.52
N SER A 172 -0.40 -0.07 -1.72
CA SER A 172 0.39 1.16 -1.83
C SER A 172 1.27 1.35 -0.60
N VAL A 173 2.54 1.64 -0.82
CA VAL A 173 3.56 1.75 0.24
C VAL A 173 4.21 3.12 0.13
N VAL A 174 3.84 4.04 1.01
CA VAL A 174 4.28 5.43 0.98
C VAL A 174 5.55 5.56 1.82
N MET A 175 6.68 5.72 1.13
CA MET A 175 8.02 5.82 1.71
C MET A 175 8.69 7.15 1.36
N GLY A 176 7.89 8.17 1.12
CA GLY A 176 8.35 9.51 0.80
C GLY A 176 7.18 10.45 0.58
N PRO A 177 7.44 11.64 0.02
CA PRO A 177 6.38 12.52 -0.41
C PRO A 177 5.49 11.84 -1.45
N CYS A 178 4.19 12.05 -1.34
CA CYS A 178 3.18 11.70 -2.33
C CYS A 178 2.21 12.89 -2.39
N ALA A 179 2.40 13.78 -3.36
CA ALA A 179 1.75 15.09 -3.38
C ALA A 179 0.87 15.31 -4.61
N GLY A 180 -0.22 16.07 -4.44
CA GLY A 180 -1.09 16.48 -5.53
C GLY A 180 -1.85 15.31 -6.14
N GLY A 181 -1.73 15.10 -7.45
CA GLY A 181 -2.39 13.99 -8.16
C GLY A 181 -1.92 12.61 -7.69
N ALA A 182 -0.69 12.48 -7.18
CA ALA A 182 -0.12 11.20 -6.78
C ALA A 182 -0.94 10.48 -5.70
N VAL A 183 -1.59 11.22 -4.79
CA VAL A 183 -2.31 10.63 -3.66
C VAL A 183 -3.55 9.84 -4.06
N TYR A 184 -4.12 10.13 -5.24
CA TYR A 184 -5.38 9.52 -5.65
C TYR A 184 -5.22 8.07 -6.08
N SER A 185 -4.06 7.65 -6.59
CA SER A 185 -3.84 6.24 -6.91
C SER A 185 -3.82 5.38 -5.64
N PRO A 186 -3.01 5.69 -4.59
CA PRO A 186 -3.10 4.99 -3.31
C PRO A 186 -4.49 5.06 -2.67
N ALA A 187 -5.20 6.18 -2.76
CA ALA A 187 -6.53 6.30 -2.13
C ALA A 187 -7.56 5.26 -2.64
N ILE A 188 -7.38 4.79 -3.88
CA ILE A 188 -8.26 3.81 -4.54
C ILE A 188 -7.62 2.43 -4.69
N THR A 189 -6.47 2.15 -4.08
CA THR A 189 -5.97 0.79 -3.85
C THR A 189 -6.58 0.20 -2.57
N ASP A 190 -6.29 -1.08 -2.27
CA ASP A 190 -6.96 -1.80 -1.17
C ASP A 190 -6.36 -1.42 0.19
N PHE A 191 -5.03 -1.39 0.29
CA PHE A 191 -4.32 -1.03 1.52
C PHE A 191 -3.21 -0.02 1.28
N ILE A 192 -3.05 0.90 2.23
CA ILE A 192 -2.02 1.93 2.25
C ILE A 192 -1.16 1.72 3.49
N PHE A 193 0.12 1.52 3.26
CA PHE A 193 1.18 1.47 4.26
C PHE A 193 1.94 2.79 4.25
N MET A 194 2.26 3.33 5.42
CA MET A 194 3.11 4.50 5.55
C MET A 194 4.31 4.20 6.45
N THR A 195 5.45 4.81 6.13
CA THR A 195 6.62 4.78 7.03
C THR A 195 6.66 6.07 7.83
N GLU A 196 6.75 5.98 9.15
CA GLU A 196 6.74 7.13 10.06
C GLU A 196 7.94 8.07 9.80
N GLY A 197 7.70 9.38 9.88
CA GLY A 197 8.73 10.41 9.68
C GLY A 197 9.23 10.61 8.24
N VAL A 198 8.90 9.73 7.30
CA VAL A 198 9.32 9.84 5.89
C VAL A 198 8.15 9.79 4.89
N GLY A 199 7.13 8.96 5.14
CA GLY A 199 5.96 8.83 4.29
C GLY A 199 4.98 9.98 4.51
N GLN A 200 4.60 10.68 3.44
CA GLN A 200 3.74 11.86 3.51
C GLN A 200 2.73 11.88 2.36
N MET A 201 1.45 12.17 2.63
CA MET A 201 0.41 12.31 1.61
C MET A 201 -0.37 13.61 1.77
N TYR A 202 -0.54 14.38 0.71
CA TYR A 202 -1.47 15.53 0.71
C TYR A 202 -1.79 16.01 -0.71
N ILE A 203 -3.01 16.51 -0.90
CA ILE A 203 -3.41 17.12 -2.19
C ILE A 203 -2.71 18.47 -2.39
N THR A 204 -2.61 19.27 -1.33
CA THR A 204 -2.07 20.63 -1.38
C THR A 204 -0.99 20.76 -0.32
N GLY A 205 0.21 21.15 -0.73
CA GLY A 205 1.36 21.25 0.19
C GLY A 205 1.23 22.41 1.19
N PRO A 206 2.01 22.38 2.29
CA PRO A 206 1.96 23.39 3.35
C PRO A 206 2.12 24.84 2.88
N ASP A 207 3.03 25.08 1.93
CA ASP A 207 3.29 26.43 1.40
C ASP A 207 2.05 27.06 0.76
N VAL A 208 1.24 26.24 0.07
CA VAL A 208 0.00 26.70 -0.59
C VAL A 208 -1.09 26.91 0.46
N ILE A 209 -1.18 26.05 1.47
CA ILE A 209 -2.11 26.23 2.60
C ILE A 209 -1.82 27.57 3.29
N LYS A 210 -0.57 27.81 3.67
CA LYS A 210 -0.16 29.08 4.29
C LYS A 210 -0.50 30.30 3.42
N ALA A 211 -0.28 30.22 2.11
CA ALA A 211 -0.59 31.32 1.20
C ALA A 211 -2.10 31.62 1.07
N VAL A 212 -2.97 30.60 1.19
CA VAL A 212 -4.41 30.72 0.95
C VAL A 212 -5.20 30.93 2.25
N THR A 213 -4.89 30.19 3.30
CA THR A 213 -5.64 30.19 4.56
C THR A 213 -4.93 30.95 5.67
N GLY A 214 -3.64 31.23 5.53
CA GLY A 214 -2.79 31.78 6.59
C GLY A 214 -2.37 30.76 7.66
N GLU A 215 -2.78 29.50 7.51
CA GLU A 215 -2.49 28.45 8.48
C GLU A 215 -1.06 27.91 8.28
N GLU A 216 -0.29 27.85 9.36
CA GLU A 216 1.07 27.30 9.34
C GLU A 216 1.03 25.85 9.85
N VAL A 217 1.36 24.91 8.97
CA VAL A 217 1.38 23.49 9.26
C VAL A 217 2.67 22.88 8.69
N THR A 218 3.27 21.93 9.39
CA THR A 218 4.42 21.18 8.84
C THR A 218 3.97 20.06 7.91
N HIS A 219 4.86 19.54 7.06
CA HIS A 219 4.55 18.38 6.22
C HIS A 219 4.06 17.17 7.03
N GLU A 220 4.68 16.91 8.18
CA GLU A 220 4.31 15.80 9.06
C GLU A 220 2.94 16.00 9.72
N GLN A 221 2.64 17.21 10.18
CA GLN A 221 1.33 17.52 10.76
C GLN A 221 0.21 17.47 9.73
N LEU A 222 0.49 17.89 8.50
CA LEU A 222 -0.49 17.93 7.43
C LEU A 222 -0.85 16.53 6.91
N GLY A 223 0.15 15.70 6.66
CA GLY A 223 -0.01 14.47 5.91
C GLY A 223 0.95 13.35 6.28
N GLY A 224 1.53 13.41 7.49
CA GLY A 224 2.35 12.33 8.02
C GLY A 224 1.55 11.10 8.40
N ALA A 225 2.25 10.06 8.85
CA ALA A 225 1.66 8.76 9.16
C ALA A 225 0.58 8.85 10.26
N GLU A 226 0.78 9.66 11.30
CA GLU A 226 -0.19 9.83 12.39
C GLU A 226 -1.48 10.53 11.91
N ALA A 227 -1.35 11.57 11.07
CA ALA A 227 -2.50 12.25 10.48
C ALA A 227 -3.38 11.30 9.64
N HIS A 228 -2.75 10.32 8.99
CA HIS A 228 -3.46 9.36 8.14
C HIS A 228 -3.91 8.08 8.82
N THR A 229 -3.24 7.64 9.90
CA THR A 229 -3.62 6.42 10.62
C THR A 229 -4.49 6.66 11.84
N ALA A 230 -4.47 7.85 12.45
CA ALA A 230 -5.30 8.15 13.62
C ALA A 230 -6.48 9.05 13.25
N ILE A 231 -6.26 10.10 12.47
CA ILE A 231 -7.25 11.17 12.25
C ILE A 231 -8.10 10.90 11.01
N SER A 232 -7.50 10.89 9.82
CA SER A 232 -8.25 10.84 8.56
C SER A 232 -8.66 9.43 8.12
N GLY A 233 -8.02 8.37 8.64
CA GLY A 233 -8.31 6.98 8.26
C GLY A 233 -7.94 6.64 6.81
N VAL A 234 -7.05 7.43 6.19
CA VAL A 234 -6.56 7.18 4.82
C VAL A 234 -5.57 6.03 4.81
N ALA A 235 -4.66 5.97 5.79
CA ALA A 235 -3.65 4.94 5.89
C ALA A 235 -4.12 3.77 6.74
N HIS A 236 -3.80 2.56 6.31
CA HIS A 236 -4.19 1.33 6.98
C HIS A 236 -3.15 0.88 8.00
N PHE A 237 -1.88 1.15 7.74
CA PHE A 237 -0.76 0.78 8.57
C PHE A 237 0.29 1.90 8.62
N ALA A 238 0.98 2.02 9.75
CA ALA A 238 2.17 2.85 9.91
C ALA A 238 3.25 2.07 10.68
N PHE A 239 4.48 2.12 10.18
CA PHE A 239 5.64 1.43 10.75
C PHE A 239 6.83 2.37 10.92
N ALA A 240 7.72 2.06 11.86
CA ALA A 240 8.76 2.99 12.27
C ALA A 240 9.84 3.19 11.18
N ASP A 241 10.10 2.16 10.37
CA ASP A 241 11.10 2.18 9.31
C ASP A 241 10.67 1.41 8.05
N GLU A 242 11.41 1.62 6.96
CA GLU A 242 11.09 1.05 5.66
C GLU A 242 11.22 -0.48 5.64
N GLN A 243 12.16 -1.04 6.41
CA GLN A 243 12.41 -2.48 6.48
C GLN A 243 11.24 -3.21 7.15
N GLU A 244 10.79 -2.71 8.31
CA GLU A 244 9.60 -3.22 9.00
C GLU A 244 8.37 -3.07 8.10
N CYS A 245 8.19 -1.90 7.47
CA CYS A 245 7.07 -1.64 6.57
C CYS A 245 7.01 -2.66 5.42
N ILE A 246 8.14 -2.92 4.74
CA ILE A 246 8.23 -3.91 3.67
C ILE A 246 7.98 -5.32 4.20
N ALA A 247 8.51 -5.68 5.37
CA ALA A 247 8.26 -6.99 5.97
C ALA A 247 6.76 -7.22 6.24
N GLN A 248 6.04 -6.17 6.67
CA GLN A 248 4.60 -6.24 6.92
C GLN A 248 3.78 -6.26 5.64
N VAL A 249 4.25 -5.61 4.57
CA VAL A 249 3.66 -5.75 3.22
C VAL A 249 3.77 -7.21 2.74
N ARG A 250 4.94 -7.84 2.93
CA ARG A 250 5.14 -9.27 2.62
C ARG A 250 4.20 -10.15 3.47
N ARG A 251 4.10 -9.89 4.77
CA ARG A 251 3.19 -10.60 5.69
C ARG A 251 1.73 -10.47 5.26
N LEU A 252 1.28 -9.29 4.84
CA LEU A 252 -0.10 -9.11 4.34
C LEU A 252 -0.38 -10.02 3.14
N LEU A 253 0.55 -10.10 2.18
CA LEU A 253 0.38 -10.95 1.00
C LEU A 253 0.26 -12.44 1.31
N ASP A 254 0.74 -12.90 2.46
CA ASP A 254 0.56 -14.28 2.91
C ASP A 254 -0.88 -14.59 3.35
N PHE A 255 -1.70 -13.56 3.63
CA PHE A 255 -3.12 -13.75 3.92
C PHE A 255 -3.99 -13.69 2.67
N LEU A 256 -3.55 -13.00 1.62
CA LEU A 256 -4.39 -12.67 0.45
C LEU A 256 -4.26 -13.69 -0.68
N PRO A 257 -5.31 -13.96 -1.47
CA PRO A 257 -5.17 -14.70 -2.73
C PRO A 257 -4.40 -13.86 -3.78
N SER A 258 -4.03 -14.45 -4.91
CA SER A 258 -3.39 -13.69 -6.01
C SER A 258 -4.38 -12.81 -6.76
N SER A 259 -5.64 -13.24 -6.81
CA SER A 259 -6.76 -12.57 -7.47
C SER A 259 -8.11 -13.04 -6.91
N ASN A 260 -9.21 -12.44 -7.34
CA ASN A 260 -10.56 -12.78 -6.91
C ASN A 260 -11.10 -14.13 -7.42
N VAL A 261 -10.38 -14.82 -8.31
CA VAL A 261 -10.76 -16.16 -8.81
C VAL A 261 -10.09 -17.30 -8.04
N GLU A 262 -9.24 -16.97 -7.07
CA GLU A 262 -8.56 -17.92 -6.18
C GLU A 262 -9.09 -17.76 -4.75
N ASP A 263 -9.06 -18.85 -3.98
CA ASP A 263 -9.27 -18.79 -2.54
C ASP A 263 -8.00 -18.27 -1.85
N PRO A 264 -8.12 -17.66 -0.66
CA PRO A 264 -6.96 -17.28 0.15
C PRO A 264 -6.03 -18.48 0.40
N PRO A 265 -4.71 -18.26 0.48
CA PRO A 265 -3.75 -19.34 0.67
C PRO A 265 -3.99 -20.07 1.99
N GLN A 266 -4.09 -21.40 1.91
CA GLN A 266 -4.10 -22.27 3.08
C GLN A 266 -2.66 -22.54 3.51
N VAL A 267 -2.39 -22.39 4.81
CA VAL A 267 -1.12 -22.77 5.43
C VAL A 267 -1.30 -24.03 6.27
N GLU A 268 -0.24 -24.80 6.47
CA GLU A 268 -0.28 -25.95 7.37
C GLU A 268 -0.54 -25.45 8.81
N PRO A 269 -1.65 -25.83 9.45
CA PRO A 269 -1.97 -25.37 10.79
C PRO A 269 -0.97 -25.93 11.80
N THR A 270 -0.53 -25.07 12.71
CA THR A 270 0.35 -25.42 13.84
C THR A 270 -0.35 -25.35 15.19
N ASP A 271 -1.58 -24.80 15.22
CA ASP A 271 -2.46 -24.75 16.39
C ASP A 271 -3.45 -25.95 16.35
N ASP A 272 -3.94 -26.37 17.51
CA ASP A 272 -4.94 -27.45 17.61
C ASP A 272 -6.33 -26.90 17.32
N ARG A 273 -6.97 -27.37 16.24
CA ARG A 273 -8.36 -27.01 15.89
C ARG A 273 -9.38 -27.27 17.00
N ASN A 274 -9.07 -28.16 17.95
CA ASN A 274 -9.93 -28.49 19.09
C ASN A 274 -9.49 -27.81 20.40
N ARG A 275 -8.57 -26.84 20.33
CA ARG A 275 -8.08 -26.10 21.50
C ARG A 275 -9.25 -25.48 22.25
N LEU A 276 -9.29 -25.75 23.56
CA LEU A 276 -10.25 -25.12 24.45
C LEU A 276 -9.72 -23.77 24.92
N CYS A 277 -10.41 -22.70 24.56
CA CYS A 277 -10.12 -21.32 24.97
C CYS A 277 -10.64 -21.05 26.39
N LEU A 278 -10.07 -21.70 27.41
CA LEU A 278 -10.58 -21.63 28.80
C LEU A 278 -10.52 -20.22 29.39
N SER A 279 -9.60 -19.38 28.95
CA SER A 279 -9.46 -17.98 29.37
C SER A 279 -10.71 -17.14 29.04
N LEU A 280 -11.44 -17.48 27.97
CA LEU A 280 -12.65 -16.76 27.54
C LEU A 280 -13.81 -16.86 28.54
N ARG A 281 -13.79 -17.84 29.46
CA ARG A 281 -14.84 -17.97 30.51
C ARG A 281 -14.87 -16.80 31.49
N HIS A 282 -13.78 -16.03 31.54
CA HIS A 282 -13.58 -14.96 32.53
C HIS A 282 -13.35 -13.59 31.88
N ILE A 283 -13.53 -13.47 30.56
CA ILE A 283 -13.22 -12.23 29.83
C ILE A 283 -14.32 -11.18 29.97
N ILE A 284 -15.59 -11.60 29.97
CA ILE A 284 -16.74 -10.74 30.15
C ILE A 284 -16.89 -10.46 31.65
N PRO A 285 -16.85 -9.19 32.10
CA PRO A 285 -17.09 -8.84 33.49
C PRO A 285 -18.51 -9.20 33.96
N GLU A 286 -18.68 -9.45 35.26
CA GLU A 286 -20.01 -9.71 35.83
C GLU A 286 -20.92 -8.47 35.77
N GLU A 287 -20.35 -7.28 35.93
CA GLU A 287 -21.04 -6.00 35.84
C GLU A 287 -21.18 -5.57 34.38
N SER A 288 -22.42 -5.39 33.91
CA SER A 288 -22.72 -5.13 32.49
C SER A 288 -22.22 -3.77 31.98
N ASN A 289 -21.78 -2.86 32.86
CA ASN A 289 -21.23 -1.56 32.53
C ASN A 289 -19.69 -1.53 32.51
N GLN A 290 -19.05 -2.64 32.87
CA GLN A 290 -17.60 -2.75 32.86
C GLN A 290 -17.13 -3.24 31.48
N SER A 291 -16.15 -2.54 30.91
CA SER A 291 -15.57 -2.90 29.62
C SER A 291 -14.51 -4.00 29.74
N TYR A 292 -14.25 -4.66 28.62
CA TYR A 292 -13.13 -5.56 28.42
C TYR A 292 -12.48 -5.30 27.06
N ASP A 293 -11.31 -5.89 26.85
CA ASP A 293 -10.57 -5.76 25.59
C ASP A 293 -10.92 -6.89 24.63
N MET A 294 -11.67 -6.57 23.58
CA MET A 294 -12.06 -7.54 22.56
C MET A 294 -10.86 -8.15 21.82
N LYS A 295 -9.70 -7.49 21.78
CA LYS A 295 -8.49 -8.06 21.18
C LYS A 295 -8.06 -9.35 21.88
N LYS A 296 -8.29 -9.46 23.19
CA LYS A 296 -8.00 -10.68 23.95
C LYS A 296 -8.87 -11.85 23.51
N VAL A 297 -10.12 -11.60 23.10
CA VAL A 297 -10.99 -12.63 22.52
C VAL A 297 -10.43 -13.07 21.17
N ILE A 298 -10.09 -12.11 20.31
CA ILE A 298 -9.61 -12.37 18.95
C ILE A 298 -8.33 -13.22 18.98
N VAL A 299 -7.30 -12.80 19.74
CA VAL A 299 -6.01 -13.52 19.81
C VAL A 299 -6.12 -14.89 20.46
N GLU A 300 -7.13 -15.11 21.32
CA GLU A 300 -7.36 -16.43 21.90
C GLU A 300 -8.07 -17.37 20.91
N VAL A 301 -8.83 -16.84 19.95
CA VAL A 301 -9.58 -17.64 18.96
C VAL A 301 -8.77 -17.94 17.71
N VAL A 302 -8.02 -16.97 17.17
CA VAL A 302 -7.25 -17.18 15.94
C VAL A 302 -6.02 -18.07 16.19
N ASP A 303 -5.59 -18.79 15.14
CA ASP A 303 -4.45 -19.71 15.20
C ASP A 303 -3.21 -19.01 15.75
N ASN A 304 -2.62 -19.56 16.81
CA ASN A 304 -1.41 -19.05 17.47
C ASN A 304 -1.51 -17.60 17.97
N GLY A 305 -2.71 -17.00 18.02
CA GLY A 305 -2.90 -15.58 18.28
C GLY A 305 -2.30 -14.65 17.22
N ASP A 306 -2.02 -15.15 16.01
CA ASP A 306 -1.52 -14.35 14.89
C ASP A 306 -2.66 -13.51 14.28
N PHE A 307 -2.67 -12.22 14.62
CA PHE A 307 -3.64 -11.26 14.12
C PHE A 307 -2.93 -10.06 13.48
N MET A 308 -3.29 -9.77 12.24
CA MET A 308 -2.87 -8.58 11.51
C MET A 308 -3.99 -7.56 11.53
N GLU A 309 -4.00 -6.72 12.58
CA GLU A 309 -4.98 -5.66 12.75
C GLU A 309 -4.83 -4.56 11.69
N VAL A 310 -5.93 -4.21 11.03
CA VAL A 310 -6.00 -3.16 10.01
C VAL A 310 -6.54 -1.87 10.67
N GLN A 311 -5.88 -0.73 10.40
CA GLN A 311 -6.22 0.57 10.98
C GLN A 311 -6.31 0.54 12.53
N PRO A 312 -5.26 0.07 13.25
CA PRO A 312 -5.31 -0.05 14.70
C PRO A 312 -5.45 1.28 15.44
N ARG A 313 -5.09 2.40 14.82
CA ARG A 313 -5.12 3.75 15.42
C ARG A 313 -6.38 4.56 15.08
N ASN A 314 -7.15 4.18 14.05
CA ASN A 314 -8.37 4.88 13.62
C ASN A 314 -9.64 4.13 14.06
N ALA A 315 -10.69 4.87 14.46
CA ALA A 315 -11.99 4.32 14.85
C ALA A 315 -11.87 3.07 15.74
N GLN A 316 -11.17 3.23 16.86
CA GLN A 316 -10.77 2.15 17.76
C GLN A 316 -11.93 1.49 18.52
N ASN A 317 -13.15 2.01 18.37
CA ASN A 317 -14.42 1.40 18.79
C ASN A 317 -14.82 0.19 17.92
N ILE A 318 -14.18 -0.03 16.78
CA ILE A 318 -14.27 -1.25 15.98
C ILE A 318 -12.88 -1.75 15.56
N ILE A 319 -12.69 -3.06 15.65
CA ILE A 319 -11.47 -3.77 15.26
C ILE A 319 -11.76 -4.49 13.95
N ILE A 320 -10.83 -4.38 13.01
CA ILE A 320 -10.81 -5.18 11.79
C ILE A 320 -9.42 -5.75 11.59
N GLY A 321 -9.30 -6.88 10.92
CA GLY A 321 -7.99 -7.45 10.61
C GLY A 321 -8.08 -8.87 10.10
N LEU A 322 -6.92 -9.42 9.74
CA LEU A 322 -6.80 -10.76 9.19
C LEU A 322 -6.17 -11.68 10.23
N GLY A 323 -6.69 -12.89 10.34
CA GLY A 323 -6.11 -13.98 11.12
C GLY A 323 -6.26 -15.30 10.37
N ARG A 324 -5.96 -16.42 11.04
CA ARG A 324 -6.24 -17.76 10.50
C ARG A 324 -7.03 -18.63 11.47
N LEU A 325 -7.79 -19.57 10.93
CA LEU A 325 -8.44 -20.67 11.65
C LEU A 325 -8.19 -21.99 10.91
N ASP A 326 -7.54 -22.95 11.59
CA ASP A 326 -7.10 -24.22 10.99
C ASP A 326 -6.36 -23.99 9.66
N GLY A 327 -5.49 -22.97 9.63
CA GLY A 327 -4.67 -22.61 8.48
C GLY A 327 -5.36 -21.79 7.39
N HIS A 328 -6.65 -21.46 7.51
CA HIS A 328 -7.39 -20.66 6.52
C HIS A 328 -7.48 -19.20 6.93
N THR A 329 -7.22 -18.26 6.01
CA THR A 329 -7.39 -16.82 6.27
C THR A 329 -8.85 -16.50 6.61
N VAL A 330 -9.06 -15.71 7.65
CA VAL A 330 -10.36 -15.13 8.02
C VAL A 330 -10.23 -13.63 8.26
N GLY A 331 -11.23 -12.88 7.81
CA GLY A 331 -11.42 -11.47 8.13
C GLY A 331 -12.22 -11.32 9.41
N VAL A 332 -11.65 -10.69 10.43
CA VAL A 332 -12.31 -10.45 11.70
C VAL A 332 -12.90 -9.05 11.71
N VAL A 333 -14.14 -8.92 12.17
CA VAL A 333 -14.79 -7.63 12.49
C VAL A 333 -15.34 -7.72 13.90
N ALA A 334 -14.94 -6.82 14.79
CA ALA A 334 -15.32 -6.90 16.19
C ALA A 334 -15.51 -5.53 16.83
N GLN A 335 -16.58 -5.31 17.58
CA GLN A 335 -16.69 -4.08 18.38
C GLN A 335 -15.74 -4.13 19.58
N GLN A 336 -15.27 -2.96 20.03
CA GLN A 336 -14.32 -2.84 21.14
C GLN A 336 -14.99 -2.16 22.34
N PRO A 337 -15.49 -2.91 23.34
CA PRO A 337 -16.10 -2.34 24.54
C PRO A 337 -15.19 -1.40 25.32
N ALA A 338 -13.86 -1.59 25.25
CA ALA A 338 -12.89 -0.69 25.87
C ALA A 338 -12.85 0.71 25.24
N ASN A 339 -13.51 0.94 24.09
CA ASN A 339 -13.54 2.22 23.42
C ASN A 339 -14.96 2.60 22.96
N LEU A 340 -15.46 3.74 23.43
CA LEU A 340 -16.85 4.19 23.23
C LEU A 340 -17.90 3.09 23.55
N ALA A 341 -17.60 2.21 24.50
CA ALA A 341 -18.43 1.05 24.85
C ALA A 341 -18.76 0.14 23.64
N GLY A 342 -17.95 0.13 22.58
CA GLY A 342 -18.22 -0.62 21.35
C GLY A 342 -19.30 0.00 20.45
N ALA A 343 -19.77 1.22 20.75
CA ALA A 343 -20.78 1.89 19.96
C ALA A 343 -20.29 2.19 18.54
N LEU A 344 -21.14 2.00 17.54
CA LEU A 344 -20.83 2.32 16.15
C LEU A 344 -20.97 3.82 15.88
N ASP A 345 -20.07 4.38 15.09
CA ASP A 345 -20.09 5.77 14.64
C ASP A 345 -19.79 5.88 13.13
N VAL A 346 -19.72 7.10 12.59
CA VAL A 346 -19.42 7.34 11.17
C VAL A 346 -18.10 6.66 10.76
N ASN A 347 -17.05 6.82 11.56
CA ASN A 347 -15.72 6.34 11.21
C ASN A 347 -15.61 4.82 11.31
N ALA A 348 -16.15 4.21 12.37
CA ALA A 348 -16.21 2.75 12.51
C ALA A 348 -17.01 2.10 11.36
N SER A 349 -18.12 2.74 10.96
CA SER A 349 -18.94 2.24 9.85
C SER A 349 -18.20 2.29 8.52
N LEU A 350 -17.46 3.37 8.24
CA LEU A 350 -16.62 3.48 7.05
C LEU A 350 -15.48 2.44 7.04
N LYS A 351 -14.76 2.33 8.16
CA LYS A 351 -13.65 1.40 8.38
C LYS A 351 -14.09 -0.05 8.14
N ALA A 352 -15.12 -0.50 8.84
CA ALA A 352 -15.59 -1.88 8.74
C ALA A 352 -16.26 -2.17 7.39
N ALA A 353 -17.01 -1.23 6.81
CA ALA A 353 -17.66 -1.47 5.52
C ALA A 353 -16.65 -1.72 4.40
N ARG A 354 -15.55 -0.94 4.32
CA ARG A 354 -14.51 -1.16 3.31
C ARG A 354 -13.84 -2.52 3.51
N PHE A 355 -13.55 -2.89 4.74
CA PHE A 355 -12.91 -4.16 5.06
C PHE A 355 -13.79 -5.38 4.73
N VAL A 356 -15.09 -5.33 5.06
CA VAL A 356 -16.05 -6.38 4.71
C VAL A 356 -16.12 -6.60 3.20
N ARG A 357 -16.23 -5.51 2.42
CA ARG A 357 -16.25 -5.60 0.95
C ARG A 357 -14.94 -6.10 0.36
N PHE A 358 -13.80 -5.72 0.94
CA PHE A 358 -12.50 -6.26 0.55
C PHE A 358 -12.43 -7.77 0.78
N CYS A 359 -12.82 -8.23 1.97
CA CYS A 359 -12.83 -9.66 2.28
C CYS A 359 -13.73 -10.44 1.31
N ASP A 360 -14.93 -9.93 1.05
CA ASP A 360 -15.85 -10.54 0.11
C ASP A 360 -15.29 -10.63 -1.32
N ALA A 361 -14.71 -9.53 -1.83
CA ALA A 361 -14.14 -9.48 -3.18
C ALA A 361 -12.97 -10.46 -3.39
N PHE A 362 -12.32 -10.91 -2.32
CA PHE A 362 -11.18 -11.81 -2.37
C PHE A 362 -11.42 -13.14 -1.64
N ASN A 363 -12.69 -13.57 -1.55
CA ASN A 363 -13.08 -14.88 -1.04
C ASN A 363 -12.61 -15.16 0.41
N ILE A 364 -12.42 -14.12 1.23
CA ILE A 364 -12.02 -14.24 2.63
C ILE A 364 -13.28 -14.34 3.50
N PRO A 365 -13.50 -15.45 4.22
CA PRO A 365 -14.58 -15.60 5.18
C PRO A 365 -14.57 -14.52 6.27
N LEU A 366 -15.74 -14.14 6.76
CA LEU A 366 -15.92 -13.14 7.82
C LEU A 366 -16.29 -13.79 9.15
N LEU A 367 -15.55 -13.46 10.20
CA LEU A 367 -15.84 -13.80 11.59
C LEU A 367 -16.21 -12.53 12.36
N THR A 368 -17.43 -12.46 12.89
CA THR A 368 -17.92 -11.27 13.57
C THR A 368 -18.09 -11.50 15.08
N PHE A 369 -17.35 -10.75 15.90
CA PHE A 369 -17.59 -10.72 17.36
C PHE A 369 -18.46 -9.52 17.71
N VAL A 370 -19.63 -9.78 18.29
CA VAL A 370 -20.66 -8.75 18.51
C VAL A 370 -20.77 -8.36 19.98
N ASP A 371 -20.43 -7.10 20.28
CA ASP A 371 -20.71 -6.45 21.55
C ASP A 371 -20.93 -4.95 21.32
N VAL A 372 -22.18 -4.59 21.00
CA VAL A 372 -22.56 -3.27 20.52
C VAL A 372 -23.80 -2.76 21.26
N PRO A 373 -23.75 -1.62 21.96
CA PRO A 373 -24.92 -1.04 22.63
C PRO A 373 -25.85 -0.28 21.66
N GLY A 374 -25.36 0.03 20.46
CA GLY A 374 -26.04 0.79 19.42
C GLY A 374 -25.08 1.72 18.68
N PHE A 375 -25.64 2.77 18.09
CA PHE A 375 -24.84 3.85 17.50
C PHE A 375 -24.55 4.94 18.53
N LEU A 376 -23.41 5.62 18.40
CA LEU A 376 -23.07 6.78 19.22
C LEU A 376 -24.07 7.92 18.97
N PRO A 377 -24.79 8.41 19.99
CA PRO A 377 -25.72 9.52 19.82
C PRO A 377 -24.97 10.86 19.74
N GLY A 378 -25.47 11.80 18.94
CA GLY A 378 -24.96 13.17 18.93
C GLY A 378 -25.29 13.95 17.66
N ILE A 379 -25.41 15.28 17.78
CA ILE A 379 -25.65 16.19 16.65
C ILE A 379 -24.53 16.05 15.61
N GLU A 380 -23.29 15.87 16.05
CA GLU A 380 -22.13 15.66 15.17
C GLU A 380 -22.25 14.40 14.32
N GLN A 381 -22.85 13.32 14.85
CA GLN A 381 -23.07 12.09 14.09
C GLN A 381 -24.18 12.28 13.04
N GLU A 382 -25.29 12.93 13.43
CA GLU A 382 -26.40 13.24 12.51
C GLU A 382 -25.95 14.17 11.37
N HIS A 383 -25.28 15.28 11.69
CA HIS A 383 -24.75 16.23 10.71
C HIS A 383 -23.57 15.65 9.91
N GLY A 384 -22.80 14.76 10.53
CA GLY A 384 -21.76 13.95 9.87
C GLY A 384 -22.33 12.87 8.95
N GLY A 385 -23.66 12.71 8.88
CA GLY A 385 -24.33 11.83 7.94
C GLY A 385 -24.37 10.37 8.36
N ILE A 386 -24.47 10.07 9.67
CA ILE A 386 -24.47 8.69 10.20
C ILE A 386 -25.49 7.78 9.52
N ILE A 387 -26.65 8.28 9.09
CA ILE A 387 -27.64 7.50 8.32
C ILE A 387 -27.02 6.92 7.05
N LYS A 388 -26.26 7.75 6.30
CA LYS A 388 -25.59 7.32 5.06
C LYS A 388 -24.36 6.47 5.35
N HIS A 389 -23.57 6.83 6.36
CA HIS A 389 -22.31 6.16 6.66
C HIS A 389 -22.51 4.82 7.38
N GLY A 390 -23.40 4.75 8.36
CA GLY A 390 -23.84 3.53 9.02
C GLY A 390 -24.47 2.52 8.05
N ALA A 391 -25.26 3.01 7.08
CA ALA A 391 -25.82 2.15 6.03
C ALA A 391 -24.77 1.43 5.17
N LYS A 392 -23.54 1.94 5.08
CA LYS A 392 -22.47 1.27 4.32
C LYS A 392 -22.08 -0.07 4.93
N LEU A 393 -22.05 -0.18 6.26
CA LEU A 393 -21.74 -1.44 6.93
C LEU A 393 -22.87 -2.46 6.74
N ILE A 394 -24.12 -2.00 6.84
CA ILE A 394 -25.30 -2.82 6.54
C ILE A 394 -25.24 -3.33 5.10
N TYR A 395 -24.97 -2.43 4.14
CA TYR A 395 -24.83 -2.78 2.73
C TYR A 395 -23.72 -3.81 2.51
N ALA A 396 -22.54 -3.60 3.09
CA ALA A 396 -21.40 -4.49 2.93
C ALA A 396 -21.71 -5.93 3.42
N TYR A 397 -22.34 -6.09 4.58
CA TYR A 397 -22.72 -7.41 5.09
C TYR A 397 -23.86 -8.07 4.30
N ALA A 398 -24.81 -7.26 3.80
CA ALA A 398 -25.93 -7.74 2.99
C ALA A 398 -25.50 -8.16 1.59
N GLU A 399 -24.54 -7.45 1.00
CA GLU A 399 -23.93 -7.75 -0.31
C GLU A 399 -23.03 -8.99 -0.24
N ALA A 400 -22.24 -9.13 0.83
CA ALA A 400 -21.24 -10.17 0.93
C ALA A 400 -21.81 -11.58 0.77
N THR A 401 -21.11 -12.41 -0.01
CA THR A 401 -21.48 -13.80 -0.34
C THR A 401 -20.51 -14.83 0.23
N VAL A 402 -19.35 -14.40 0.71
CA VAL A 402 -18.43 -15.26 1.49
C VAL A 402 -19.10 -15.83 2.74
N PRO A 403 -18.57 -16.93 3.32
CA PRO A 403 -19.04 -17.44 4.60
C PRO A 403 -18.99 -16.34 5.68
N LYS A 404 -20.06 -16.23 6.47
CA LYS A 404 -20.21 -15.26 7.56
C LYS A 404 -20.62 -16.02 8.81
N VAL A 405 -19.84 -15.86 9.89
CA VAL A 405 -20.07 -16.48 11.21
C VAL A 405 -20.28 -15.40 12.26
#